data_AF-A0A0M0I5U8-F1
#
_entry.id   AF-A0A0M0I5U8-F1
#
_cell.length_a   1.000
_cell.length_b   1.000
_cell.length_c   1.000
_cell.angle_alpha   90.00
_cell.angle_beta   90.00
_cell.angle_gamma   90.00
#
_symmetry.space_group_name_H-M   'P 1'
#
loop_
_entity.id
_entity.type
_entity.pdbx_description
1 polymer ?
#
loop_
_entity_poly.entity_id
_entity_poly.type
_entity_poly.pdbx_seq_one_letter_code
_entity_poly.pdbx_strand_id
1 'polypeptide(L)'
;MANLIDRVVIANAPIDPTASEFLVSISPHYPSIIITALIGIGSIFTSAAVVYITRKNQESQNRAKLSELRYEWLKEFRETASEFIGVCTHIKSCFNNHSFEKGQFDLLQMQAYSLRSRLILMLDTDTDIKLVIEKLTQDLIVSAIDTNINDRDYLSYLDQNRAQFIEVANQFWSQVQAELN
;
A
#
# COMPACT_ATOMS: atom_id res chain seq x y z
N MET A 1 -54.98 -11.62 65.75
CA MET A 1 -54.30 -11.47 64.45
C MET A 1 -55.11 -10.51 63.61
N ALA A 2 -54.41 -9.63 62.90
CA ALA A 2 -54.88 -8.43 62.21
C ALA A 2 -56.10 -8.62 61.28
N ASN A 3 -57.13 -7.78 61.41
CA ASN A 3 -57.22 -6.54 60.65
C ASN A 3 -58.36 -5.64 61.14
N LEU A 4 -57.98 -4.41 61.49
CA LEU A 4 -58.80 -3.26 61.83
C LEU A 4 -59.63 -2.82 60.61
N ILE A 5 -60.91 -2.46 60.77
CA ILE A 5 -61.42 -1.06 60.81
C ILE A 5 -60.79 -0.24 59.66
N ASP A 6 -61.50 0.17 58.61
CA ASP A 6 -62.55 1.17 58.72
C ASP A 6 -63.35 1.27 57.41
N ARG A 7 -64.68 1.24 57.51
CA ARG A 7 -65.58 1.76 56.47
C ARG A 7 -66.30 2.93 57.12
N VAL A 8 -65.82 4.16 56.93
CA VAL A 8 -66.66 5.36 57.03
C VAL A 8 -66.21 6.44 56.03
N VAL A 9 -67.22 7.06 55.46
CA VAL A 9 -67.31 8.09 54.42
C VAL A 9 -66.71 9.45 54.85
N ILE A 10 -66.64 10.38 53.89
CA ILE A 10 -66.55 11.88 53.96
C ILE A 10 -65.17 12.36 53.43
N ALA A 11 -65.00 13.28 52.46
CA ALA A 11 -65.82 14.39 51.97
C ALA A 11 -65.50 14.69 50.49
N ASN A 12 -66.45 15.32 49.79
CA ASN A 12 -66.15 16.25 48.70
C ASN A 12 -65.19 17.32 49.22
N ALA A 13 -63.89 17.21 48.90
CA ALA A 13 -62.93 18.28 49.13
C ALA A 13 -62.89 19.18 47.88
N PRO A 14 -62.99 20.51 48.04
CA PRO A 14 -62.94 21.45 46.92
C PRO A 14 -61.60 21.35 46.21
N ILE A 15 -61.64 21.31 44.88
CA ILE A 15 -60.46 21.39 44.02
C ILE A 15 -59.80 22.75 44.26
N ASP A 16 -58.65 22.75 44.93
CA ASP A 16 -57.84 23.94 45.13
C ASP A 16 -57.16 24.31 43.78
N PRO A 17 -57.48 25.48 43.20
CA PRO A 17 -56.94 25.91 41.90
C PRO A 17 -55.44 26.20 41.94
N THR A 18 -54.82 26.30 43.12
CA THR A 18 -53.37 26.57 43.25
C THR A 18 -52.49 25.33 43.01
N ALA A 19 -53.02 24.13 43.23
CA ALA A 19 -52.31 22.87 42.89
C ALA A 19 -52.22 22.63 41.38
N SER A 20 -53.07 23.31 40.59
CA SER A 20 -53.05 23.27 39.12
C SER A 20 -51.91 24.10 38.53
N GLU A 21 -51.45 25.13 39.25
CA GLU A 21 -50.44 26.08 38.76
C GLU A 21 -49.02 25.53 38.89
N PHE A 22 -48.76 24.67 39.89
CA PHE A 22 -47.43 24.09 40.11
C PHE A 22 -47.12 22.93 39.14
N LEU A 23 -48.14 22.28 38.58
CA LEU A 23 -47.97 21.22 37.58
C LEU A 23 -47.72 21.73 36.15
N VAL A 24 -47.88 23.04 35.90
CA VAL A 24 -47.63 23.64 34.57
C VAL A 24 -46.17 24.11 34.40
N SER A 25 -45.42 24.27 35.49
CA SER A 25 -44.04 24.80 35.47
C SER A 25 -42.93 23.78 35.24
N ILE A 26 -43.25 22.48 35.07
CA ILE A 26 -42.29 21.45 34.63
C ILE A 26 -42.76 20.86 33.29
N SER A 27 -43.34 21.70 32.44
CA SER A 27 -43.47 21.39 31.02
C SER A 27 -42.17 21.81 30.35
N PRO A 28 -41.42 20.91 29.68
CA PRO A 28 -40.26 21.33 28.93
C PRO A 28 -40.75 22.32 27.87
N HIS A 29 -40.34 23.58 28.01
CA HIS A 29 -40.73 24.63 27.09
C HIS A 29 -40.47 24.14 25.66
N TYR A 30 -41.48 24.15 24.78
CA TYR A 30 -41.36 23.71 23.39
C TYR A 30 -40.05 24.12 22.67
N PRO A 31 -39.48 25.33 22.90
CA PRO A 31 -38.18 25.69 22.35
C PRO A 31 -37.03 24.75 22.76
N SER A 32 -36.96 24.29 24.00
CA SER A 32 -35.85 23.43 24.48
C SER A 32 -35.94 22.01 23.90
N ILE A 33 -37.14 21.48 23.71
CA ILE A 33 -37.37 20.19 23.03
C ILE A 33 -36.92 20.28 21.57
N ILE A 34 -37.30 21.35 20.86
CA ILE A 34 -36.94 21.58 19.46
C ILE A 34 -35.42 21.74 19.31
N ILE A 35 -34.78 22.50 20.19
CA ILE A 35 -33.31 22.68 20.18
C ILE A 35 -32.60 21.35 20.46
N THR A 36 -33.05 20.58 21.44
CA THR A 36 -32.45 19.28 21.76
C THR A 36 -32.63 18.27 20.62
N ALA A 37 -33.80 18.27 19.96
CA ALA A 37 -34.05 17.45 18.77
C ALA A 37 -33.18 17.88 17.58
N LEU A 38 -32.98 19.18 17.35
CA LEU A 38 -32.09 19.71 16.31
C LEU A 38 -30.62 19.35 16.57
N ILE A 39 -30.15 19.42 17.82
CA ILE A 39 -28.79 18.99 18.20
C ILE A 39 -28.62 17.49 17.97
N GLY A 40 -29.62 16.68 18.33
CA GLY A 40 -29.63 15.23 18.09
C GLY A 40 -29.62 14.86 16.60
N ILE A 41 -30.32 15.61 15.76
CA ILE A 41 -30.29 15.42 14.29
C ILE A 41 -28.94 15.89 13.73
N GLY A 42 -28.43 17.03 14.19
CA GLY A 42 -27.14 17.57 13.79
C GLY A 42 -25.97 16.62 14.09
N SER A 43 -26.00 15.91 15.22
CA SER A 43 -24.96 14.94 15.60
C SER A 43 -24.95 13.69 14.71
N ILE A 44 -26.11 13.26 14.19
CA ILE A 44 -26.21 12.16 13.24
C ILE A 44 -25.59 12.56 11.89
N PHE A 45 -25.90 13.77 11.41
CA PHE A 45 -25.34 14.28 10.16
C PHE A 45 -23.83 14.49 10.24
N THR A 46 -23.32 15.06 11.33
CA THR A 46 -21.87 15.22 11.52
C THR A 46 -21.17 13.87 11.64
N SER A 47 -21.76 12.89 12.33
CA SER A 47 -21.20 11.53 12.39
C SER A 47 -21.14 10.87 11.01
N ALA A 48 -22.21 10.99 10.21
CA ALA A 48 -22.23 10.48 8.83
C ALA A 48 -21.19 11.19 7.94
N ALA A 49 -21.03 12.50 8.09
CA ALA A 49 -20.04 13.28 7.36
C ALA A 49 -18.60 12.86 7.73
N VAL A 50 -18.30 12.67 9.01
CA VAL A 50 -16.99 12.20 9.48
C VAL A 50 -16.69 10.79 8.96
N VAL A 51 -17.67 9.88 8.97
CA VAL A 51 -17.50 8.53 8.40
C VAL A 51 -17.21 8.61 6.90
N TYR A 52 -17.92 9.46 6.16
CA TYR A 52 -17.69 9.68 4.73
C TYR A 52 -16.28 10.24 4.46
N ILE A 53 -15.88 11.29 5.18
CA ILE A 53 -14.55 11.91 5.06
C ILE A 53 -13.46 10.90 5.43
N THR A 54 -13.65 10.13 6.50
CA THR A 54 -12.69 9.12 6.95
C THR A 54 -12.50 8.03 5.90
N ARG A 55 -13.59 7.52 5.32
CA ARG A 55 -13.50 6.54 4.22
C ARG A 55 -12.75 7.11 3.02
N LYS A 56 -13.06 8.34 2.61
CA LYS A 56 -12.36 9.01 1.51
C LYS A 56 -10.88 9.24 1.78
N ASN A 57 -10.51 9.63 3.01
CA ASN A 57 -9.13 9.79 3.42
C ASN A 57 -8.37 8.46 3.47
N GLN A 58 -9.00 7.38 3.94
CA GLN A 58 -8.41 6.04 3.96
C GLN A 58 -8.17 5.51 2.54
N GLU A 59 -9.13 5.68 1.63
CA GLU A 59 -8.96 5.35 0.20
C GLU A 59 -7.77 6.10 -0.40
N SER A 60 -7.69 7.42 -0.16
CA SER A 60 -6.60 8.25 -0.65
C SER A 60 -5.23 7.86 -0.06
N GLN A 61 -5.15 7.59 1.25
CA GLN A 61 -3.90 7.16 1.88
C GLN A 61 -3.45 5.78 1.42
N ASN A 62 -4.38 4.85 1.22
CA ASN A 62 -4.05 3.52 0.72
C ASN A 62 -3.48 3.59 -0.70
N ARG A 63 -4.06 4.40 -1.58
CA ARG A 63 -3.52 4.63 -2.94
C ARG A 63 -2.13 5.26 -2.89
N ALA A 64 -1.95 6.29 -2.05
CA ALA A 64 -0.65 6.95 -1.89
C ALA A 64 0.43 5.96 -1.40
N LYS A 65 0.15 5.18 -0.36
CA LYS A 65 1.09 4.16 0.16
C LYS A 65 1.41 3.08 -0.86
N LEU A 66 0.41 2.62 -1.63
CA LEU A 66 0.62 1.63 -2.67
C LEU A 66 1.53 2.18 -3.79
N SER A 67 1.31 3.43 -4.20
CA SER A 67 2.16 4.11 -5.19
C SER A 67 3.59 4.31 -4.70
N GLU A 68 3.77 4.63 -3.41
CA GLU A 68 5.08 4.77 -2.77
C GLU A 68 5.84 3.44 -2.76
N LEU A 69 5.17 2.35 -2.35
CA LEU A 69 5.74 1.00 -2.36
C LEU A 69 6.19 0.58 -3.77
N ARG A 70 5.35 0.81 -4.78
CA ARG A 70 5.69 0.48 -6.17
C ARG A 70 6.80 1.36 -6.74
N TYR A 71 6.87 2.62 -6.35
CA TYR A 71 7.99 3.49 -6.72
C TYR A 71 9.30 3.01 -6.09
N GLU A 72 9.27 2.58 -4.83
CA GLU A 72 10.43 2.00 -4.15
C GLU A 72 10.89 0.70 -4.83
N TRP A 73 9.96 -0.18 -5.20
CA TRP A 73 10.25 -1.38 -5.98
C TRP A 73 10.90 -1.06 -7.32
N LEU A 74 10.39 -0.06 -8.05
CA LEU A 74 10.97 0.38 -9.32
C LEU A 74 12.41 0.89 -9.15
N LYS A 75 12.67 1.64 -8.08
CA LYS A 75 14.01 2.13 -7.74
C LYS A 75 14.95 0.96 -7.45
N GLU A 76 14.55 0.05 -6.58
CA GLU A 76 15.33 -1.13 -6.21
C GLU A 76 15.61 -2.03 -7.43
N PHE A 77 14.64 -2.16 -8.35
CA PHE A 77 14.81 -2.94 -9.57
C PHE A 77 15.88 -2.33 -10.49
N ARG A 78 15.83 -1.00 -10.70
CA ARG A 78 16.82 -0.28 -11.52
C ARG A 78 18.23 -0.35 -10.92
N GLU A 79 18.34 -0.20 -9.60
CA GLU A 79 19.60 -0.31 -8.88
C GLU A 79 20.19 -1.72 -9.02
N THR A 80 19.37 -2.75 -8.77
CA THR A 80 19.79 -4.16 -8.87
C THR A 80 20.19 -4.52 -10.31
N ALA A 81 19.42 -4.06 -11.32
CA ALA A 81 19.73 -4.32 -12.73
C ALA A 81 21.04 -3.65 -13.17
N SER A 82 21.27 -2.40 -12.72
CA SER A 82 22.52 -1.69 -12.99
C SER A 82 23.72 -2.39 -12.34
N GLU A 83 23.58 -2.84 -11.09
CA GLU A 83 24.63 -3.58 -10.40
C GLU A 83 24.93 -4.91 -11.10
N PHE A 84 23.89 -5.64 -11.50
CA PHE A 84 24.00 -6.90 -12.25
C PHE A 84 24.80 -6.74 -13.55
N ILE A 85 24.45 -5.75 -14.37
CA ILE A 85 25.16 -5.44 -15.61
C ILE A 85 26.61 -5.05 -15.32
N GLY A 86 26.83 -4.25 -14.27
CA GLY A 86 28.17 -3.83 -13.84
C GLY A 86 29.05 -5.03 -13.47
N VAL A 87 28.52 -5.98 -12.69
CA VAL A 87 29.24 -7.20 -12.31
C VAL A 87 29.55 -8.07 -13.53
N CYS A 88 28.58 -8.30 -14.43
CA CYS A 88 28.83 -9.09 -15.64
C CYS A 88 29.91 -8.44 -16.54
N THR A 89 29.87 -7.12 -16.67
CA THR A 89 30.86 -6.36 -17.46
C THR A 89 32.24 -6.40 -16.80
N HIS A 90 32.29 -6.35 -15.47
CA HIS A 90 33.54 -6.51 -14.73
C HIS A 90 34.13 -7.91 -14.93
N ILE A 91 33.30 -8.97 -14.87
CA ILE A 91 33.72 -10.34 -15.17
C ILE A 91 34.31 -10.42 -16.59
N LYS A 92 33.61 -9.90 -17.60
CA LYS A 92 34.09 -9.91 -18.99
C LYS A 92 35.41 -9.16 -19.15
N SER A 93 35.53 -7.98 -18.54
CA SER A 93 36.76 -7.19 -18.55
C SER A 93 37.94 -7.94 -17.91
N CYS A 94 37.71 -8.59 -16.77
CA CYS A 94 38.74 -9.38 -16.11
C CYS A 94 39.16 -10.63 -16.90
N PHE A 95 38.23 -11.27 -17.63
CA PHE A 95 38.56 -12.35 -18.57
C PHE A 95 39.42 -11.85 -19.72
N ASN A 96 39.03 -10.74 -20.35
CA ASN A 96 39.74 -10.15 -21.47
C ASN A 96 41.16 -9.68 -21.10
N ASN A 97 41.33 -9.16 -19.87
CA ASN A 97 42.61 -8.62 -19.39
C ASN A 97 43.43 -9.62 -18.56
N HIS A 98 42.93 -10.83 -18.33
CA HIS A 98 43.52 -11.83 -17.42
C HIS A 98 43.85 -11.27 -16.02
N SER A 99 43.00 -10.39 -15.51
CA SER A 99 43.26 -9.60 -14.29
C SER A 99 42.54 -10.11 -13.05
N PHE A 100 42.10 -11.37 -13.04
CA PHE A 100 41.46 -11.95 -11.86
C PHE A 100 42.47 -12.20 -10.75
N GLU A 101 42.19 -11.62 -9.59
CA GLU A 101 42.84 -12.01 -8.35
C GLU A 101 42.31 -13.37 -7.85
N LYS A 102 43.07 -14.04 -6.99
CA LYS A 102 42.71 -15.36 -6.46
C LYS A 102 41.38 -15.30 -5.71
N GLY A 103 40.39 -16.08 -6.17
CA GLY A 103 39.05 -16.16 -5.56
C GLY A 103 38.12 -14.99 -5.93
N GLN A 104 38.60 -13.99 -6.67
CA GLN A 104 37.79 -12.85 -7.11
C GLN A 104 36.71 -13.28 -8.11
N PHE A 105 37.03 -14.25 -8.98
CA PHE A 105 36.07 -14.80 -9.92
C PHE A 105 34.87 -15.45 -9.20
N ASP A 106 35.11 -16.30 -8.21
CA ASP A 106 34.06 -16.98 -7.45
C ASP A 106 33.16 -15.97 -6.73
N LEU A 107 33.74 -14.89 -6.17
CA LEU A 107 33.00 -13.81 -5.53
C LEU A 107 32.12 -13.05 -6.53
N LEU A 108 32.67 -12.63 -7.66
CA LEU A 108 31.92 -11.92 -8.70
C LEU A 108 30.83 -12.80 -9.31
N GLN A 109 31.10 -14.09 -9.50
CA GLN A 109 30.12 -15.04 -10.00
C GLN A 109 28.98 -15.26 -9.00
N MET A 110 29.30 -15.43 -7.71
CA MET A 110 28.29 -15.50 -6.65
C MET A 110 27.44 -14.23 -6.59
N GLN A 111 28.07 -13.06 -6.71
CA GLN A 111 27.36 -11.78 -6.73
C GLN A 111 26.42 -11.67 -7.95
N ALA A 112 26.87 -12.06 -9.14
CA ALA A 112 26.05 -12.06 -10.36
C ALA A 112 24.80 -12.95 -10.20
N TYR A 113 24.95 -14.16 -9.66
CA TYR A 113 23.81 -15.07 -9.42
C TYR A 113 22.88 -14.58 -8.32
N SER A 114 23.42 -13.96 -7.26
CA SER A 114 22.62 -13.34 -6.21
C SER A 114 21.75 -12.20 -6.75
N LEU A 115 22.35 -11.31 -7.54
CA LEU A 115 21.65 -10.19 -8.19
C LEU A 115 20.61 -10.69 -9.20
N ARG A 116 20.94 -11.74 -9.98
CA ARG A 116 19.98 -12.41 -10.87
C ARG A 116 18.78 -12.94 -10.10
N SER A 117 19.00 -13.64 -8.98
CA SER A 117 17.93 -14.16 -8.14
C SER A 117 17.04 -13.03 -7.60
N ARG A 118 17.65 -11.94 -7.11
CA ARG A 118 16.92 -10.76 -6.65
C ARG A 118 16.05 -10.17 -7.76
N LEU A 119 16.59 -9.98 -8.97
CA LEU A 119 15.82 -9.49 -10.11
C LEU A 119 14.62 -10.39 -10.41
N ILE A 120 14.80 -11.71 -10.44
CA ILE A 120 13.73 -12.66 -10.73
C ILE A 120 12.64 -12.64 -9.65
N LEU A 121 13.02 -12.50 -8.37
CA LEU A 121 12.08 -12.44 -7.24
C LEU A 121 11.24 -11.15 -7.23
N MET A 122 11.72 -10.09 -7.86
CA MET A 122 10.97 -8.84 -8.02
C MET A 122 9.95 -8.89 -9.15
N LEU A 123 9.96 -9.95 -9.98
CA LEU A 123 9.01 -10.13 -11.08
C LEU A 123 7.85 -11.03 -10.66
N ASP A 124 6.66 -10.71 -11.15
CA ASP A 124 5.48 -11.54 -10.94
C ASP A 124 5.64 -12.92 -11.59
N THR A 125 5.12 -13.94 -10.89
CA THR A 125 5.51 -15.34 -11.08
C THR A 125 5.08 -15.95 -12.42
N ASP A 126 4.09 -15.37 -13.09
CA ASP A 126 3.41 -15.88 -14.30
C ASP A 126 3.43 -14.90 -15.49
N THR A 127 4.50 -14.13 -15.65
CA THR A 127 4.64 -13.21 -16.80
C THR A 127 5.64 -13.75 -17.82
N ASP A 128 5.30 -13.68 -19.12
CA ASP A 128 6.23 -14.00 -20.22
C ASP A 128 7.56 -13.23 -20.09
N ILE A 129 7.47 -12.05 -19.51
CA ILE A 129 8.57 -11.13 -19.20
C ILE A 129 9.58 -11.76 -18.24
N LYS A 130 9.11 -12.50 -17.23
CA LYS A 130 9.99 -13.21 -16.30
C LYS A 130 10.83 -14.24 -17.03
N LEU A 131 10.22 -15.03 -17.93
CA LEU A 131 10.95 -16.02 -18.74
C LEU A 131 11.99 -15.35 -19.65
N VAL A 132 11.64 -14.21 -20.24
CA VAL A 132 12.56 -13.42 -21.07
C VAL A 132 13.75 -12.90 -20.25
N ILE A 133 13.50 -12.32 -19.07
CA ILE A 133 14.56 -11.83 -18.18
C ILE A 133 15.42 -12.98 -17.65
N GLU A 134 14.81 -14.09 -17.23
CA GLU A 134 15.53 -15.26 -16.72
C GLU A 134 16.52 -15.81 -17.75
N LYS A 135 16.09 -15.86 -19.02
CA LYS A 135 16.92 -16.28 -20.13
C LYS A 135 18.01 -15.26 -20.44
N LEU A 136 17.66 -13.98 -20.58
CA LEU A 136 18.62 -12.94 -20.95
C LEU A 136 19.69 -12.69 -19.88
N THR A 137 19.32 -12.75 -18.61
CA THR A 137 20.28 -12.67 -17.49
C THR A 137 21.22 -13.86 -17.49
N GLN A 138 20.71 -15.06 -17.79
CA GLN A 138 21.55 -16.26 -17.91
C GLN A 138 22.49 -16.15 -19.12
N ASP A 139 21.99 -15.72 -20.27
CA ASP A 139 22.77 -15.53 -21.49
C ASP A 139 23.87 -14.46 -21.29
N LEU A 140 23.59 -13.40 -20.51
CA LEU A 140 24.58 -12.39 -20.17
C LEU A 140 25.68 -12.93 -19.24
N ILE A 141 25.33 -13.73 -18.24
CA ILE A 141 26.33 -14.38 -17.36
C ILE A 141 27.21 -15.34 -18.18
N VAL A 142 26.59 -16.18 -19.01
CA VAL A 142 27.32 -17.15 -19.85
C VAL A 142 28.25 -16.42 -20.81
N SER A 143 27.76 -15.37 -21.47
CA SER A 143 28.58 -14.59 -22.42
C SER A 143 29.67 -13.75 -21.77
N ALA A 144 29.50 -13.33 -20.52
CA ALA A 144 30.55 -12.66 -19.76
C ALA A 144 31.75 -13.59 -19.46
N ILE A 145 31.50 -14.90 -19.35
CA ILE A 145 32.53 -15.91 -19.01
C ILE A 145 33.13 -16.55 -20.27
N ASP A 146 32.40 -16.53 -21.39
CA ASP A 146 32.87 -17.12 -22.64
C ASP A 146 33.95 -16.25 -23.31
N THR A 147 35.15 -16.84 -23.45
CA THR A 147 36.30 -16.22 -24.12
C THR A 147 36.20 -16.26 -25.65
N ASN A 148 35.31 -17.08 -26.21
CA ASN A 148 35.09 -17.18 -27.66
C ASN A 148 34.15 -16.09 -28.19
N ILE A 149 33.36 -15.46 -27.31
CA ILE A 149 32.45 -14.38 -27.67
C ILE A 149 33.25 -13.08 -27.74
N ASN A 150 33.23 -12.45 -28.92
CA ASN A 150 33.88 -11.17 -29.12
C ASN A 150 33.12 -10.04 -28.38
N ASP A 151 33.81 -8.91 -28.18
CA ASP A 151 33.23 -7.79 -27.43
C ASP A 151 31.98 -7.20 -28.09
N ARG A 152 31.87 -7.25 -29.42
CA ARG A 152 30.69 -6.73 -30.13
C ARG A 152 29.45 -7.57 -29.82
N ASP A 153 29.58 -8.89 -29.84
CA ASP A 153 28.48 -9.81 -29.56
C ASP A 153 28.07 -9.70 -28.08
N TYR A 154 29.05 -9.59 -27.18
CA TYR A 154 28.78 -9.31 -25.76
C TYR A 154 28.02 -7.98 -25.55
N LEU A 155 28.45 -6.90 -26.20
CA LEU A 155 27.76 -5.61 -26.14
C LEU A 155 26.33 -5.70 -26.68
N SER A 156 26.10 -6.50 -27.72
CA SER A 156 24.75 -6.76 -28.23
C SER A 156 23.86 -7.47 -27.21
N TYR A 157 24.39 -8.44 -26.44
CA TYR A 157 23.63 -9.09 -25.36
C TYR A 157 23.33 -8.13 -24.21
N LEU A 158 24.27 -7.24 -23.89
CA LEU A 158 24.11 -6.22 -22.87
C LEU A 158 23.03 -5.20 -23.25
N ASP A 159 23.03 -4.74 -24.50
CA ASP A 159 22.00 -3.82 -25.02
C ASP A 159 20.61 -4.46 -25.02
N GLN A 160 20.51 -5.74 -25.40
CA GLN A 160 19.25 -6.49 -25.33
C GLN A 160 18.74 -6.62 -23.88
N ASN A 161 19.62 -6.98 -22.93
CA ASN A 161 19.28 -7.03 -21.51
C ASN A 161 18.79 -5.67 -21.01
N ARG A 162 19.51 -4.60 -21.34
CA ARG A 162 19.15 -3.23 -20.95
C ARG A 162 17.78 -2.83 -21.49
N ALA A 163 17.50 -3.11 -22.76
CA ALA A 163 16.21 -2.80 -23.36
C ALA A 163 15.06 -3.51 -22.63
N GLN A 164 15.24 -4.78 -22.25
CA GLN A 164 14.21 -5.51 -21.51
C GLN A 164 14.04 -5.02 -20.07
N PHE A 165 15.12 -4.68 -19.37
CA PHE A 165 15.00 -4.05 -18.04
C PHE A 165 14.28 -2.69 -18.11
N ILE A 166 14.50 -1.90 -19.17
CA ILE A 166 13.76 -0.66 -19.40
C ILE A 166 12.27 -0.94 -19.62
N GLU A 167 11.94 -1.96 -20.42
CA GLU A 167 10.55 -2.34 -20.67
C GLU A 167 9.83 -2.74 -19.38
N VAL A 168 10.46 -3.55 -18.54
CA VAL A 168 9.90 -3.93 -17.24
C VAL A 168 9.76 -2.73 -16.31
N ALA A 169 10.76 -1.85 -16.27
CA ALA A 169 10.67 -0.61 -15.51
C ALA A 169 9.52 0.28 -15.99
N ASN A 170 9.25 0.34 -17.30
CA ASN A 170 8.13 1.09 -17.87
C ASN A 170 6.79 0.47 -17.51
N GLN A 171 6.68 -0.85 -17.48
CA GLN A 171 5.46 -1.53 -17.06
C GLN A 171 5.15 -1.29 -15.58
N PHE A 172 6.15 -1.41 -14.69
CA PHE A 172 6.00 -1.02 -13.29
C PHE A 172 5.59 0.45 -13.16
N TRP A 173 6.19 1.34 -13.94
CA TRP A 173 5.82 2.76 -13.94
C TRP A 173 4.38 3.00 -14.41
N SER A 174 3.94 2.32 -15.47
CA SER A 174 2.55 2.40 -15.94
C SER A 174 1.56 1.94 -14.87
N GLN A 175 1.91 0.90 -14.11
CA GLN A 175 1.11 0.42 -12.99
C GLN A 175 1.04 1.45 -11.84
N VAL A 176 2.14 2.15 -11.54
CA VAL A 176 2.16 3.28 -10.58
C VAL A 176 1.24 4.41 -11.06
N GLN A 177 1.35 4.80 -12.34
CA GLN A 177 0.54 5.88 -12.90
C GLN A 177 -0.96 5.57 -12.91
N ALA A 178 -1.34 4.31 -13.15
CA ALA A 178 -2.75 3.90 -13.14
C ALA A 178 -3.41 4.02 -11.76
N GLU A 179 -2.65 3.94 -10.67
CA GLU A 179 -3.17 4.02 -9.30
C GLU A 179 -3.18 5.44 -8.72
N LEU A 180 -2.37 6.31 -9.29
CA LEU A 180 -2.33 7.74 -8.97
C LEU A 180 -3.47 8.52 -9.62
N ASN A 181 -4.02 8.02 -10.73
CA ASN A 181 -5.16 8.60 -11.45
C ASN A 181 -6.50 7.97 -11.01
#